data_AF-A0A6L5G189-F1
#
_entry.id   AF-A0A6L5G189-F1
#
_cell.length_a   1.000
_cell.length_b   1.000
_cell.length_c   1.000
_cell.angle_alpha   90.00
_cell.angle_beta   90.00
_cell.angle_gamma   90.00
#
_symmetry.space_group_name_H-M   'P 1'
#
loop_
_entity.id
_entity.type
_entity.pdbx_description
1 polymer ?
#
loop_
_entity_poly.entity_id
_entity_poly.type
_entity_poly.pdbx_seq_one_letter_code
_entity_poly.pdbx_strand_id
1 'polypeptide(L)' 'MPAADEIRIEPWGPDDLPLLKRTMGDARMTEHLGGPESDEKLAERQVKYQKLAGSGEGRMFKIVDATGQGIGS' A
#
# COMPACT_ATOMS: atom_id res chain seq x y z
N MET A 1 11.08 15.88 -24.08
CA MET A 1 10.14 15.62 -22.99
C MET A 1 10.72 14.46 -22.21
N PRO A 2 11.02 14.56 -20.90
CA PRO A 2 11.24 13.33 -20.14
C PRO A 2 9.98 12.48 -20.31
N ALA A 3 10.12 11.17 -20.54
CA ALA A 3 8.97 10.27 -20.49
C ALA A 3 8.28 10.54 -19.16
N ALA A 4 6.97 10.80 -19.16
CA ALA A 4 6.23 10.89 -17.91
C ALA A 4 6.55 9.63 -17.12
N ASP A 5 7.05 9.79 -15.89
CA ASP A 5 7.38 8.66 -15.02
C ASP A 5 6.19 7.71 -15.04
N GLU A 6 6.38 6.49 -15.53
CA GLU A 6 5.30 5.57 -15.84
C GLU A 6 4.66 5.10 -14.52
N ILE A 7 3.63 5.80 -14.08
CA ILE A 7 2.87 5.43 -12.87
C ILE A 7 1.79 4.42 -13.26
N ARG A 8 1.81 3.25 -12.60
CA ARG A 8 0.80 2.20 -12.77
C ARG A 8 0.09 1.91 -11.46
N ILE A 9 -1.16 1.45 -11.56
CA ILE A 9 -1.95 0.97 -10.43
C ILE A 9 -2.03 -0.55 -10.53
N GLU A 10 -1.46 -1.25 -9.55
CA GLU A 10 -1.41 -2.71 -9.51
C GLU A 10 -2.27 -3.27 -8.37
N PRO A 11 -2.87 -4.46 -8.51
CA PRO A 11 -3.56 -5.10 -7.40
C PRO A 11 -2.62 -5.36 -6.22
N TRP A 12 -3.18 -5.23 -5.01
CA TRP A 12 -2.47 -5.56 -3.78
C TRP A 12 -2.15 -7.06 -3.70
N GLY A 13 -0.92 -7.38 -3.34
CA GLY A 13 -0.37 -8.72 -3.31
C GLY A 13 0.28 -9.10 -1.97
N PRO A 14 0.79 -10.35 -1.88
CA PRO A 14 1.39 -10.87 -0.66
C PRO A 14 2.63 -10.10 -0.19
N ASP A 15 3.39 -9.54 -1.13
CA ASP A 15 4.68 -8.89 -0.89
C ASP A 15 4.59 -7.38 -0.58
N ASP A 16 3.38 -6.85 -0.40
CA ASP A 16 3.15 -5.40 -0.25
C ASP A 16 3.15 -4.89 1.21
N LEU A 17 3.41 -5.78 2.17
CA LEU A 17 3.58 -5.39 3.58
C LEU A 17 4.68 -4.32 3.80
N PRO A 18 5.86 -4.37 3.15
CA PRO A 18 6.87 -3.32 3.28
C PRO A 18 6.38 -1.94 2.84
N LEU A 19 5.45 -1.88 1.87
CA LEU A 19 4.83 -0.63 1.45
C LEU A 19 3.92 -0.07 2.55
N LEU A 20 3.09 -0.92 3.19
CA LEU A 20 2.29 -0.53 4.35
C LEU A 20 3.13 0.01 5.50
N LYS A 21 4.28 -0.62 5.79
CA LYS A 21 5.19 -0.12 6.84
C LYS A 21 5.74 1.27 6.52
N ARG A 22 6.01 1.56 5.25
CA ARG A 22 6.51 2.87 4.81
C ARG A 22 5.42 3.94 4.82
N THR A 23 4.16 3.58 4.55
CA THR A 23 3.06 4.54 4.44
C THR A 23 2.28 4.70 5.75
N MET A 24 1.79 3.61 6.31
CA MET A 24 0.99 3.60 7.54
C MET A 24 1.83 3.42 8.81
N GLY A 25 3.10 3.03 8.69
CA GLY A 25 4.04 2.98 9.82
C GLY A 25 4.86 4.27 10.01
N ASP A 26 4.87 5.20 9.05
CA ASP A 26 5.60 6.48 9.18
C ASP A 26 4.69 7.53 9.83
N ALA A 27 5.16 8.10 10.94
CA ALA A 27 4.43 9.12 11.71
C ALA A 27 4.13 10.40 10.90
N ARG A 28 4.98 10.77 9.96
CA ARG A 28 4.75 11.94 9.09
C ARG A 28 3.65 11.68 8.08
N MET A 29 3.57 10.45 7.56
CA MET A 29 2.53 10.07 6.61
C MET A 29 1.17 9.85 7.29
N THR A 30 1.18 9.50 8.58
CA THR A 30 -0.01 9.21 9.38
C THR A 30 -0.42 10.36 10.31
N GLU A 31 0.18 11.54 10.19
CA GLU A 31 -0.07 12.68 11.07
C GLU A 31 -1.57 13.03 11.16
N HIS A 32 -2.27 13.01 10.02
CA HIS A 32 -3.71 13.27 9.94
C HIS A 32 -4.58 12.01 10.09
N LEU A 33 -3.96 10.84 10.27
CA LEU A 33 -4.62 9.54 10.39
C LEU A 33 -4.65 9.01 11.84
N GLY A 34 -4.16 9.80 12.79
CA GLY A 34 -4.11 9.42 14.21
C GLY A 34 -2.80 8.76 14.65
N GLY A 35 -1.75 8.86 13.84
CA GLY A 35 -0.41 8.34 14.14
C GLY A 35 -0.10 6.98 13.51
N PRO A 36 1.15 6.50 13.65
CA PRO A 36 1.62 5.31 12.96
C PRO A 36 0.95 4.05 13.51
N GLU A 37 0.58 3.14 12.61
CA GLU A 37 0.10 1.81 12.97
C GLU A 37 1.28 0.94 13.44
N SER A 38 1.07 0.16 14.52
CA SER A 38 2.05 -0.84 14.98
C SER A 38 2.22 -1.97 13.95
N ASP A 39 3.37 -2.65 13.97
CA ASP A 39 3.65 -3.81 13.09
C ASP A 39 2.53 -4.87 13.08
N GLU A 40 1.91 -5.14 14.24
CA GLU A 40 0.79 -6.08 14.35
C GLU A 40 -0.44 -5.62 13.56
N LYS A 41 -0.84 -4.34 13.70
CA LYS A 41 -1.97 -3.76 12.96
C LYS A 41 -1.70 -3.73 11.46
N LEU A 42 -0.46 -3.44 11.06
CA LEU A 42 -0.05 -3.47 9.66
C LEU A 42 -0.16 -4.88 9.07
N ALA A 43 0.23 -5.91 9.82
CA ALA A 43 0.07 -7.30 9.42
C ALA A 43 -1.41 -7.71 9.28
N GLU A 44 -2.27 -7.30 10.22
CA GLU A 44 -3.72 -7.53 10.11
C GLU A 44 -4.31 -6.84 8.87
N ARG A 45 -3.89 -5.60 8.59
CA ARG A 45 -4.29 -4.82 7.41
C ARG A 45 -3.86 -5.49 6.11
N GLN A 46 -2.63 -6.01 6.06
CA GLN A 46 -2.10 -6.78 4.94
C GLN A 46 -3.01 -7.98 4.62
N VAL A 47 -3.37 -8.77 5.63
CA VAL A 47 -4.26 -9.92 5.46
C VAL A 47 -5.65 -9.49 5.00
N LYS A 48 -6.18 -8.39 5.55
CA LYS A 48 -7.47 -7.84 5.14
C LYS A 48 -7.48 -7.43 3.67
N TYR A 49 -6.43 -6.74 3.21
CA TYR A 49 -6.30 -6.29 1.83
C TYR A 49 -6.15 -7.44 0.83
N GLN A 50 -5.43 -8.50 1.21
CA GLN A 50 -5.37 -9.72 0.40
C GLN A 50 -6.73 -10.40 0.29
N LYS A 51 -7.49 -10.46 1.39
CA LYS A 51 -8.82 -11.10 1.40
C LYS A 51 -9.87 -10.30 0.64
N LEU A 52 -9.77 -8.97 0.62
CA LEU A 52 -10.69 -8.08 -0.10
C LEU A 52 -10.84 -8.48 -1.56
N ALA A 53 -9.73 -8.71 -2.26
CA ALA A 53 -9.75 -9.09 -3.68
C ALA A 53 -10.55 -10.38 -3.96
N GLY A 54 -10.70 -11.27 -2.96
CA GLY A 54 -11.48 -12.51 -3.06
C GLY A 54 -12.88 -12.45 -2.47
N SER A 55 -13.26 -11.37 -1.77
CA SER A 55 -14.58 -11.29 -1.10
C SER A 55 -15.69 -10.77 -2.01
N GLY A 56 -15.36 -10.15 -3.14
CA GLY A 56 -16.33 -9.52 -4.04
C GLY A 56 -16.85 -8.16 -3.56
N GLU A 57 -16.42 -7.70 -2.38
CA GLU A 57 -16.79 -6.39 -1.81
C GLU A 57 -15.88 -5.26 -2.27
N GLY A 58 -14.73 -5.58 -2.87
CA GLY A 58 -13.77 -4.61 -3.39
C GLY A 58 -12.41 -5.23 -3.64
N ARG A 59 -11.41 -4.40 -3.94
CA ARG A 59 -10.02 -4.82 -4.05
C ARG A 59 -9.13 -3.65 -3.68
N MET A 60 -8.03 -3.96 -3.00
CA MET A 60 -7.00 -2.97 -2.71
C MET A 60 -6.03 -2.89 -3.90
N PHE A 61 -5.46 -1.71 -4.11
CA PHE A 61 -4.44 -1.47 -5.11
C PHE A 61 -3.25 -0.76 -4.49
N LYS A 62 -2.13 -0.79 -5.21
CA LYS A 62 -0.93 -0.01 -4.93
C LYS A 62 -0.56 0.81 -6.15
N ILE A 63 0.14 1.91 -5.91
CA ILE A 63 0.72 2.77 -6.94
C ILE A 63 2.18 2.36 -7.08
N VAL A 64 2.59 1.99 -8.29
CA VAL A 64 3.97 1.67 -8.65
C VAL A 64 4.52 2.68 -9.63
N ASP A 65 5.80 3.01 -9.48
CA ASP A 65 6.53 3.85 -10.42
C ASP A 65 7.07 3.05 -11.63
N ALA A 66 7.82 3.73 -12.50
CA ALA A 66 8.41 3.13 -13.69
C ALA A 66 9.43 2.01 -13.37
N THR A 67 9.96 1.98 -12.14
CA THR A 67 10.88 0.92 -11.66
C THR A 67 10.15 -0.28 -11.08
N GLY A 68 8.81 -0.21 -10.97
CA GLY A 68 7.98 -1.22 -10.31
C GLY A 68 8.00 -1.10 -8.79
N GLN A 69 8.57 -0.03 -8.23
CA GLN A 69 8.58 0.18 -6.79
C GLN A 69 7.21 0.71 -6.34
N GLY A 70 6.64 0.06 -5.33
CA GLY A 70 5.47 0.58 -4.63
C GLY A 70 5.80 1.88 -3.91
N ILE A 71 5.06 2.94 -4.25
CA ILE A 71 5.22 4.29 -3.69
C ILE A 71 3.98 4.77 -2.93
N GLY A 72 2.84 4.08 -3.05
CA GLY A 72 1.62 4.42 -2.33
C GLY A 72 0.53 3.35 -2.44
N SER A 73 -0.54 3.51 -1.66
CA SER A 73 -1.68 2.59 -1.57
C SER A 73 -2.97 3.34 -1.28
#